data_AF-A0A395GNH8-F1
#
_entry.id   AF-A0A395GNH8-F1
#
_cell.length_a   1.000
_cell.length_b   1.000
_cell.length_c   1.000
_cell.angle_alpha   90.00
_cell.angle_beta   90.00
_cell.angle_gamma   90.00
#
_symmetry.space_group_name_H-M   'P 1'
#
loop_
_entity.id
_entity.type
_entity.pdbx_description
1 polymer ?
#
loop_
_entity_poly.entity_id
_entity_poly.type
_entity_poly.pdbx_seq_one_letter_code
_entity_poly.pdbx_strand_id
1 'polypeptide(L)'
;KMPRNYVSLDDKDAFPNFADLPCDYTCPLARRGTNGCLLVEIISIERSTRLVLRTYDRVKFPVTVALYTGDRGRTLTNCPELKPGNTLLFLFPRQHFFVDGSVGIRQEEYRSIKILSMSLTELFQLSKEMATWPANFAMHNECHGCEKKNIPLLKCARCGVFAYCGKVRTRYALRECPLH
;
A
#
# COMPACT_ATOMS: atom_id res chain seq x y z
N LYS A 1 -11.97 -23.52 13.25
CA LYS A 1 -11.51 -22.11 13.31
C LYS A 1 -10.39 -21.97 12.29
N MET A 2 -10.61 -21.33 11.14
CA MET A 2 -9.49 -21.02 10.24
C MET A 2 -8.69 -19.88 10.85
N PRO A 3 -7.37 -20.02 11.05
CA PRO A 3 -6.53 -18.90 11.45
C PRO A 3 -6.60 -17.82 10.37
N ARG A 4 -6.75 -16.56 10.78
CA ARG A 4 -6.59 -15.43 9.87
C ARG A 4 -5.10 -15.26 9.61
N ASN A 5 -4.68 -15.62 8.41
CA ASN A 5 -3.35 -15.28 7.95
C ASN A 5 -3.45 -13.93 7.23
N TYR A 6 -3.55 -12.83 8.00
CA TYR A 6 -3.11 -11.57 7.44
C TYR A 6 -1.61 -11.70 7.19
N VAL A 7 -1.17 -11.33 5.99
CA VAL A 7 0.26 -11.29 5.69
C VAL A 7 0.87 -10.25 6.62
N SER A 8 1.82 -10.68 7.44
CA SER A 8 2.55 -9.77 8.33
C SER A 8 3.32 -8.76 7.49
N LEU A 9 3.37 -7.49 7.91
CA LEU A 9 4.29 -6.52 7.29
C LEU A 9 5.76 -6.92 7.45
N ASP A 10 6.05 -7.88 8.34
CA ASP A 10 7.38 -8.48 8.47
C ASP A 10 7.72 -9.48 7.35
N ASP A 11 6.73 -9.98 6.61
CA ASP A 11 6.93 -10.86 5.45
C ASP A 11 7.71 -10.12 4.36
N LYS A 12 8.96 -10.53 4.14
CA LYS A 12 9.88 -9.86 3.20
C LYS A 12 9.60 -10.18 1.74
N ASP A 13 8.87 -11.26 1.46
CA ASP A 13 8.47 -11.58 0.10
C ASP A 13 7.28 -10.68 -0.32
N ALA A 14 6.36 -10.47 0.62
CA ALA A 14 5.23 -9.57 0.43
C ALA A 14 5.59 -8.09 0.58
N PHE A 15 6.51 -7.74 1.48
CA PHE A 15 6.96 -6.37 1.80
C PHE A 15 8.49 -6.28 1.78
N PRO A 16 9.10 -6.33 0.58
CA PRO A 16 10.55 -6.33 0.41
C PRO A 16 11.19 -5.00 0.81
N ASN A 17 12.50 -5.04 1.10
CA ASN A 17 13.31 -3.82 1.19
C ASN A 17 13.60 -3.28 -0.22
N PHE A 18 14.10 -2.05 -0.30
CA PHE A 18 14.46 -1.49 -1.60
C PHE A 18 15.56 -2.29 -2.32
N ALA A 19 16.55 -2.79 -1.57
CA ALA A 19 17.67 -3.56 -2.11
C ALA A 19 17.25 -4.90 -2.74
N ASP A 20 16.13 -5.46 -2.30
CA ASP A 20 15.61 -6.76 -2.74
C ASP A 20 14.71 -6.64 -3.98
N LEU A 21 14.46 -5.40 -4.45
CA LEU A 21 13.59 -5.16 -5.60
C LEU A 21 14.29 -5.53 -6.92
N PRO A 22 13.53 -6.04 -7.90
CA PRO A 22 14.05 -6.24 -9.23
C PRO A 22 14.38 -4.90 -9.88
N CYS A 23 15.41 -4.90 -10.71
CA CYS A 23 15.83 -3.72 -11.44
C CYS A 23 15.21 -3.67 -12.85
N ASP A 24 14.83 -2.47 -13.30
CA ASP A 24 14.14 -2.26 -14.58
C ASP A 24 14.92 -2.80 -15.78
N TYR A 25 16.25 -2.72 -15.76
CA TYR A 25 17.12 -3.11 -16.87
C TYR A 25 17.60 -4.57 -16.83
N THR A 26 17.54 -5.25 -15.68
CA THR A 26 17.96 -6.67 -15.58
C THR A 26 16.79 -7.65 -15.70
N CYS A 27 15.56 -7.19 -15.51
CA CYS A 27 14.37 -8.05 -15.55
C CYS A 27 13.26 -7.45 -16.44
N PRO A 28 13.45 -7.36 -17.77
CA PRO A 28 12.53 -6.68 -18.68
C PRO A 28 11.15 -7.37 -18.78
N LEU A 29 11.09 -8.68 -18.52
CA LEU A 29 9.84 -9.43 -18.50
C LEU A 29 9.19 -9.27 -17.13
N ALA A 30 8.20 -8.37 -17.05
CA ALA A 30 7.31 -8.29 -15.91
C ALA A 30 6.64 -9.65 -15.67
N ARG A 31 7.16 -10.43 -14.72
CA ARG A 31 6.35 -11.48 -14.10
C ARG A 31 5.21 -10.77 -13.38
N ARG A 32 4.07 -10.64 -14.06
CA ARG A 32 2.82 -10.18 -13.46
C ARG A 32 2.60 -10.99 -12.18
N GLY A 33 2.56 -10.32 -11.04
CA GLY A 33 2.11 -10.92 -9.78
C GLY A 33 3.16 -11.34 -8.75
N THR A 34 4.47 -11.06 -8.93
CA THR A 34 5.53 -11.49 -7.96
C THR A 34 6.46 -10.38 -7.48
N ASN A 35 5.98 -9.15 -7.37
CA ASN A 35 6.78 -8.07 -6.78
C ASN A 35 5.92 -7.46 -5.67
N GLY A 36 6.32 -7.65 -4.41
CA GLY A 36 5.57 -7.22 -3.24
C GLY A 36 5.26 -5.72 -3.18
N CYS A 37 4.93 -5.25 -2.00
CA CYS A 37 4.63 -3.85 -1.72
C CYS A 37 5.82 -3.22 -1.00
N LEU A 38 6.53 -2.30 -1.66
CA LEU A 38 7.56 -1.52 -0.98
C LEU A 38 6.88 -0.50 -0.06
N LEU A 39 7.32 -0.47 1.20
CA LEU A 39 6.92 0.52 2.18
C LEU A 39 8.09 1.48 2.42
N VAL A 40 7.87 2.79 2.27
CA VAL A 40 8.87 3.81 2.57
C VAL A 40 8.26 5.00 3.30
N GLU A 41 8.98 5.54 4.27
CA GLU A 41 8.57 6.73 5.03
C GLU A 41 9.06 8.01 4.35
N ILE A 42 8.20 9.02 4.22
CA ILE A 42 8.57 10.32 3.65
C ILE A 42 9.43 11.10 4.63
N ILE A 43 10.60 11.54 4.18
CA ILE A 43 11.54 12.37 4.96
C ILE A 43 11.51 13.81 4.48
N SER A 44 11.54 14.01 3.16
CA SER A 44 11.42 15.35 2.58
C SER A 44 10.74 15.30 1.21
N ILE A 45 10.24 16.46 0.80
CA ILE A 45 9.48 16.62 -0.44
C ILE A 45 10.12 17.75 -1.24
N GLU A 46 10.53 17.43 -2.47
CA GLU A 46 11.15 18.35 -3.41
C GLU A 46 10.18 18.58 -4.58
N ARG A 47 9.86 19.86 -4.87
CA ARG A 47 8.84 20.26 -5.86
C ARG A 47 9.40 21.18 -6.95
N SER A 48 10.52 20.79 -7.54
CA SER A 48 11.14 21.57 -8.63
C SER A 48 10.49 21.23 -9.99
N THR A 49 11.14 20.42 -10.82
CA THR A 49 10.63 20.06 -12.16
C THR A 49 9.56 18.97 -12.12
N ARG A 50 9.61 18.11 -11.09
CA ARG A 50 8.66 17.05 -10.78
C ARG A 50 8.64 16.83 -9.27
N LEU A 51 7.63 16.11 -8.80
CA LEU A 51 7.60 15.66 -7.41
C LEU A 51 8.67 14.58 -7.18
N VAL A 52 9.63 14.89 -6.31
CA VAL A 52 10.64 13.97 -5.81
C VAL A 52 10.49 13.85 -4.30
N LEU A 53 10.50 12.62 -3.81
CA LEU A 53 10.35 12.31 -2.39
C LEU A 53 11.65 11.63 -1.93
N ARG A 54 12.26 12.17 -0.88
CA ARG A 54 13.33 11.48 -0.16
C ARG A 54 12.68 10.66 0.92
N THR A 55 13.01 9.38 0.96
CA THR A 55 12.33 8.42 1.82
C THR A 55 13.32 7.45 2.47
N TYR A 56 12.87 6.74 3.49
CA TYR A 56 13.60 5.61 4.06
C TYR A 56 12.74 4.35 3.99
N ASP A 57 13.34 3.22 3.63
CA ASP A 57 12.70 1.92 3.78
C ASP A 57 12.77 1.40 5.23
N ARG A 58 12.32 0.17 5.44
CA ARG A 58 12.28 -0.46 6.77
C ARG A 58 13.65 -0.70 7.42
N VAL A 59 14.73 -0.75 6.65
CA VAL A 59 16.12 -0.84 7.18
C VAL A 59 16.81 0.52 7.22
N LYS A 60 16.05 1.62 7.09
CA LYS A 60 16.55 3.00 7.01
C LYS A 60 17.49 3.22 5.83
N PHE A 61 17.32 2.44 4.76
CA PHE A 61 18.03 2.68 3.51
C PHE A 61 17.40 3.88 2.77
N PRO A 62 18.18 4.88 2.34
CA PRO A 62 17.64 6.05 1.65
C PRO A 62 17.13 5.66 0.26
N VAL A 63 15.87 5.98 -0.02
CA VAL A 63 15.24 5.71 -1.31
C VAL A 63 14.73 7.01 -1.90
N THR A 64 15.18 7.31 -3.12
CA THR A 64 14.66 8.43 -3.90
C THR A 64 13.47 7.96 -4.72
N VAL A 65 12.31 8.60 -4.57
CA VAL A 65 11.14 8.33 -5.40
C VAL A 65 10.88 9.54 -6.28
N ALA A 66 10.89 9.35 -7.60
CA ALA A 66 10.61 10.40 -8.57
C ALA A 66 9.34 10.09 -9.36
N LEU A 67 8.40 11.03 -9.40
CA LEU A 67 7.13 10.86 -10.10
C LEU A 67 7.26 11.32 -11.55
N TYR A 68 7.15 10.36 -12.47
CA TYR A 68 7.19 10.50 -13.92
C TYR A 68 5.78 10.42 -14.53
N THR A 69 4.73 10.63 -13.73
CA THR A 69 3.35 10.74 -14.21
C THR A 69 3.23 11.87 -15.24
N GLY A 70 2.19 11.82 -16.08
CA GLY A 70 1.99 12.81 -17.15
C GLY A 70 1.92 14.27 -16.66
N ASP A 71 1.51 14.47 -15.41
CA ASP A 71 1.45 15.76 -14.73
C ASP A 71 2.63 16.03 -13.77
N ARG A 72 3.65 15.17 -13.78
CA ARG A 72 4.89 15.27 -12.99
C ARG A 72 4.68 15.27 -11.48
N GLY A 73 3.65 14.57 -11.00
CA GLY A 73 3.36 14.45 -9.57
C GLY A 73 2.43 15.52 -9.00
N ARG A 74 1.90 16.44 -9.83
CA ARG A 74 1.08 17.56 -9.36
C ARG A 74 -0.23 17.13 -8.70
N THR A 75 -0.88 16.07 -9.19
CA THR A 75 -2.11 15.53 -8.59
C THR A 75 -1.88 15.13 -7.12
N LEU A 76 -0.72 14.58 -6.80
CA LEU A 76 -0.38 14.17 -5.42
C LEU A 76 0.03 15.36 -4.53
N THR A 77 0.41 16.49 -5.12
CA THR A 77 0.90 17.66 -4.37
C THR A 77 -0.17 18.27 -3.46
N ASN A 78 -1.45 18.14 -3.81
CA ASN A 78 -2.56 18.65 -3.03
C ASN A 78 -3.09 17.64 -1.99
N CYS A 79 -2.50 16.45 -1.91
CA CYS A 79 -2.88 15.41 -0.96
C CYS A 79 -2.42 15.82 0.46
N PRO A 80 -3.31 16.04 1.44
CA PRO A 80 -2.91 16.46 2.79
C PRO A 80 -2.05 15.41 3.52
N GLU A 81 -2.13 14.15 3.08
CA GLU A 81 -1.31 13.05 3.57
C GLU A 81 0.12 13.06 2.99
N LEU A 82 0.41 13.85 1.95
CA LEU A 82 1.76 13.94 1.39
C LEU A 82 2.63 14.89 2.23
N LYS A 83 3.14 14.39 3.36
CA LYS A 83 4.01 15.12 4.29
C LYS A 83 5.07 14.21 4.93
N PRO A 84 6.19 14.76 5.42
CA PRO A 84 7.17 14.00 6.19
C PRO A 84 6.55 13.25 7.37
N GLY A 85 7.07 12.07 7.66
CA GLY A 85 6.57 11.16 8.71
C GLY A 85 5.42 10.26 8.27
N ASN A 86 4.83 10.45 7.08
CA ASN A 86 3.83 9.54 6.53
C ASN A 86 4.46 8.44 5.67
N THR A 87 3.77 7.32 5.51
CA THR A 87 4.27 6.15 4.78
C THR A 87 3.66 6.06 3.38
N LEU A 88 4.50 5.81 2.38
CA LEU A 88 4.14 5.47 1.02
C LEU A 88 4.20 3.97 0.78
N LEU A 89 3.28 3.49 -0.04
CA LEU A 89 3.20 2.12 -0.51
C LEU A 89 3.27 2.13 -2.03
N PHE A 90 4.17 1.32 -2.56
CA PHE A 90 4.31 1.11 -4.00
C PHE A 90 4.02 -0.35 -4.33
N LEU A 91 2.98 -0.58 -5.13
CA LEU A 91 2.65 -1.90 -5.65
C LEU A 91 3.54 -2.21 -6.86
N PHE A 92 4.12 -3.40 -6.86
CA PHE A 92 5.03 -3.88 -7.90
C PHE A 92 6.22 -2.94 -8.21
N PRO A 93 6.93 -2.45 -7.18
CA PRO A 93 7.98 -1.46 -7.36
C PRO A 93 9.21 -2.09 -8.00
N ARG A 94 10.02 -1.23 -8.63
CA ARG A 94 11.27 -1.62 -9.30
C ARG A 94 12.34 -0.56 -9.08
N GLN A 95 13.59 -1.01 -9.00
CA GLN A 95 14.72 -0.11 -8.99
C GLN A 95 14.90 0.50 -10.39
N HIS A 96 15.13 1.80 -10.40
CA HIS A 96 15.38 2.60 -11.58
C HIS A 96 16.72 3.32 -11.46
N PHE A 97 17.53 3.26 -12.51
CA PHE A 97 18.76 4.02 -12.63
C PHE A 97 18.45 5.38 -13.29
N PHE A 98 18.65 6.46 -12.55
CA PHE A 98 18.43 7.81 -13.05
C PHE A 98 19.66 8.33 -13.81
N VAL A 99 19.44 9.34 -14.65
CA VAL A 99 20.48 9.94 -15.51
C VAL A 99 21.62 10.57 -14.69
N ASP A 100 21.34 11.01 -13.46
CA ASP A 100 22.34 11.55 -12.53
C ASP A 100 23.20 10.47 -11.85
N GLY A 101 23.00 9.19 -12.20
CA GLY A 101 23.70 8.04 -11.63
C GLY A 101 23.10 7.52 -10.33
N SER A 102 22.04 8.16 -9.81
CA SER A 102 21.35 7.68 -8.62
C SER A 102 20.43 6.49 -8.93
N VAL A 103 20.13 5.68 -7.91
CA VAL A 103 19.19 4.55 -8.01
C VAL A 103 18.01 4.81 -7.06
N GLY A 104 16.79 4.59 -7.54
CA GLY A 104 15.58 4.79 -6.74
C GLY A 104 14.34 4.22 -7.40
N ILE A 105 13.18 4.80 -7.12
CA ILE A 105 11.89 4.39 -7.71
C ILE A 105 11.45 5.45 -8.72
N ARG A 106 11.22 5.02 -9.96
CA ARG A 106 10.52 5.82 -10.97
C ARG A 106 9.06 5.39 -11.02
N GLN A 107 8.17 6.29 -10.67
CA GLN A 107 6.74 6.00 -10.62
C GLN A 107 5.98 6.74 -11.72
N GLU A 108 5.36 5.99 -12.63
CA GLU A 108 4.71 6.54 -13.83
C GLU A 108 3.18 6.63 -13.70
N GLU A 109 2.58 5.83 -12.83
CA GLU A 109 1.13 5.78 -12.61
C GLU A 109 0.75 5.99 -11.14
N TYR A 110 -0.38 6.65 -10.87
CA TYR A 110 -0.86 6.83 -9.50
C TYR A 110 -1.52 5.59 -8.90
N ARG A 111 -2.00 4.65 -9.73
CA ARG A 111 -2.81 3.51 -9.29
C ARG A 111 -2.06 2.56 -8.36
N SER A 112 -0.73 2.51 -8.46
CA SER A 112 0.14 1.68 -7.63
C SER A 112 0.68 2.41 -6.40
N ILE A 113 0.26 3.65 -6.12
CA ILE A 113 0.69 4.42 -4.95
C ILE A 113 -0.43 4.50 -3.93
N LYS A 114 -0.11 4.28 -2.65
CA LYS A 114 -0.96 4.65 -1.51
C LYS A 114 -0.16 5.45 -0.49
N ILE A 115 -0.83 6.32 0.24
CA ILE A 115 -0.25 7.05 1.38
C ILE A 115 -1.03 6.66 2.62
N LEU A 116 -0.30 6.31 3.68
CA LEU A 116 -0.85 6.10 5.02
C LEU A 116 -0.40 7.23 5.93
N SER A 117 -1.35 7.77 6.69
CA SER A 117 -1.16 8.88 7.62
C SER A 117 -0.53 8.45 8.94
N MET A 118 0.58 7.73 8.85
CA MET A 118 1.37 7.24 9.97
C MET A 118 2.80 6.92 9.52
N SER A 119 3.72 6.96 10.47
CA SER A 119 5.12 6.56 10.24
C SER A 119 5.24 5.06 9.98
N LEU A 120 6.38 4.67 9.41
CA LEU A 120 6.63 3.27 9.12
C LEU A 120 6.73 2.46 10.41
N THR A 121 7.32 3.03 11.46
CA THR A 121 7.37 2.41 12.80
C THR A 121 5.98 2.16 13.36
N GLU A 122 5.09 3.16 13.34
CA GLU A 122 3.71 3.01 13.80
C GLU A 122 2.95 1.97 12.98
N LEU A 123 3.17 1.93 11.65
CA LEU A 123 2.52 0.96 10.77
C LEU A 123 2.92 -0.48 11.10
N PHE A 124 4.21 -0.73 11.34
CA PHE A 124 4.70 -2.05 11.76
C PHE A 124 4.19 -2.43 13.17
N GLN A 125 4.12 -1.46 14.08
CA GLN A 125 3.54 -1.69 15.41
C GLN A 125 2.06 -2.05 15.33
N LEU A 126 1.28 -1.32 14.53
CA LEU A 126 -0.12 -1.62 14.26
C LEU A 126 -0.30 -3.01 13.66
N SER A 127 0.55 -3.41 12.70
CA SER A 127 0.51 -4.76 12.12
C SER A 127 0.69 -5.86 13.17
N LYS A 128 1.59 -5.66 14.16
CA LYS A 128 1.82 -6.62 15.24
C LYS A 128 0.64 -6.65 16.20
N GLU A 129 0.06 -5.50 16.53
CA GLU A 129 -1.14 -5.41 17.36
C GLU A 129 -2.34 -6.08 16.71
N MET A 130 -2.53 -5.87 15.39
CA MET A 130 -3.59 -6.50 14.61
C MET A 130 -3.56 -8.03 14.64
N ALA A 131 -2.37 -8.63 14.80
CA ALA A 131 -2.23 -10.08 14.96
C ALA A 131 -2.86 -10.59 16.28
N THR A 132 -2.97 -9.74 17.30
CA THR A 132 -3.57 -10.06 18.61
C THR A 132 -5.08 -9.82 18.66
N TRP A 133 -5.63 -9.10 17.68
CA TRP A 133 -7.02 -8.69 17.71
C TRP A 133 -7.97 -9.89 17.61
N PRO A 134 -9.07 -9.91 18.40
CA PRO A 134 -10.05 -10.97 18.32
C PRO A 134 -10.64 -11.07 16.92
N ALA A 135 -11.08 -12.27 16.54
CA ALA A 135 -11.74 -12.49 15.25
C ALA A 135 -12.94 -11.51 15.04
N ASN A 136 -13.57 -11.04 16.11
CA ASN A 136 -14.71 -10.14 16.02
C ASN A 136 -14.36 -8.66 16.22
N PHE A 137 -13.08 -8.27 16.10
CA PHE A 137 -12.56 -6.94 16.44
C PHE A 137 -13.34 -5.77 15.82
N ALA A 138 -13.86 -5.90 14.62
CA ALA A 138 -14.77 -4.92 14.05
C ALA A 138 -16.18 -5.50 13.94
N MET A 139 -17.06 -5.15 14.89
CA MET A 139 -18.50 -5.13 14.61
C MET A 139 -18.76 -3.91 13.75
N HIS A 140 -18.76 -4.13 12.44
CA HIS A 140 -19.22 -3.12 11.50
C HIS A 140 -20.72 -2.90 11.72
N ASN A 141 -21.12 -1.64 11.85
CA ASN A 141 -22.53 -1.24 11.99
C ASN A 141 -23.13 -0.79 10.65
N GLU A 142 -22.35 -0.79 9.57
CA GLU A 142 -22.76 -0.37 8.25
C GLU A 142 -22.32 -1.34 7.14
N CYS A 143 -23.09 -1.38 6.06
CA CYS A 143 -22.77 -2.17 4.87
C CYS A 143 -21.71 -1.47 4.02
N HIS A 144 -20.53 -2.06 3.84
CA HIS A 144 -19.45 -1.45 3.03
C HIS A 144 -19.72 -1.37 1.52
N GLY A 145 -20.84 -1.93 1.02
CA GLY A 145 -21.23 -1.78 -0.40
C GLY A 145 -22.43 -0.87 -0.65
N CYS A 146 -23.20 -0.50 0.38
CA CYS A 146 -24.36 0.40 0.21
C CYS A 146 -24.54 1.41 1.34
N GLU A 147 -23.58 1.46 2.27
CA GLU A 147 -23.44 2.43 3.37
C GLU A 147 -24.61 2.48 4.37
N LYS A 148 -25.59 1.58 4.25
CA LYS A 148 -26.72 1.49 5.18
C LYS A 148 -26.26 0.99 6.55
N LYS A 149 -26.64 1.74 7.58
CA LYS A 149 -26.36 1.49 9.01
C LYS A 149 -27.46 0.67 9.68
N ASN A 150 -27.15 0.03 10.80
CA ASN A 150 -28.11 -0.65 11.70
C ASN A 150 -28.98 -1.72 11.03
N ILE A 151 -28.47 -2.36 9.98
CA ILE A 151 -29.12 -3.50 9.32
C ILE A 151 -28.37 -4.79 9.65
N PRO A 152 -28.99 -5.97 9.53
CA PRO A 152 -28.27 -7.23 9.62
C PRO A 152 -27.16 -7.30 8.56
N LEU A 153 -25.93 -7.48 9.02
CA LEU A 153 -24.74 -7.57 8.17
C LEU A 153 -24.14 -8.97 8.22
N LEU A 154 -23.66 -9.41 7.06
CA LEU A 154 -22.90 -10.64 6.90
C LEU A 154 -21.45 -10.29 6.62
N LYS A 155 -20.53 -10.88 7.38
CA LYS A 155 -19.08 -10.73 7.13
C LYS A 155 -18.70 -11.46 5.84
N CYS A 156 -17.70 -10.92 5.14
CA CYS A 156 -17.08 -11.59 4.02
C CYS A 156 -16.45 -12.91 4.50
N ALA A 157 -16.86 -14.03 3.90
CA ALA A 157 -16.40 -15.35 4.32
C ALA A 157 -14.89 -15.58 4.07
N ARG A 158 -14.29 -14.84 3.12
CA ARG A 158 -12.86 -14.98 2.78
C ARG A 158 -11.98 -14.10 3.67
N CYS A 159 -12.19 -12.79 3.71
CA CYS A 159 -11.33 -11.89 4.50
C CYS A 159 -11.75 -11.76 5.97
N GLY A 160 -13.02 -12.00 6.31
CA GLY A 160 -13.54 -11.89 7.68
C GLY A 160 -13.62 -10.46 8.24
N VAL A 161 -13.19 -9.45 7.48
CA VAL A 161 -13.20 -8.02 7.85
C VAL A 161 -14.47 -7.34 7.34
N PHE A 162 -14.62 -7.20 6.03
CA PHE A 162 -15.70 -6.41 5.44
C PHE A 162 -17.08 -7.01 5.72
N ALA A 163 -18.06 -6.15 5.98
CA ALA A 163 -19.44 -6.54 6.24
C ALA A 163 -20.39 -5.96 5.18
N TYR A 164 -21.31 -6.79 4.69
CA TYR A 164 -22.25 -6.44 3.63
C TYR A 164 -23.67 -6.84 4.01
N CYS A 165 -24.66 -6.11 3.52
CA CYS A 165 -26.04 -6.56 3.61
C CYS A 165 -26.28 -7.74 2.66
N GLY A 166 -27.29 -8.57 2.96
CA GLY A 166 -27.61 -9.76 2.16
C GLY A 166 -27.89 -9.46 0.68
N LYS A 167 -28.39 -8.27 0.35
CA LYS A 167 -28.65 -7.82 -1.03
C LYS A 167 -27.37 -7.52 -1.83
N VAL A 168 -26.32 -7.02 -1.17
CA VAL A 168 -25.04 -6.67 -1.81
C VAL A 168 -24.20 -7.92 -2.06
N ARG A 169 -24.32 -8.92 -1.16
CA ARG A 169 -23.57 -10.19 -1.27
C ARG A 169 -23.75 -10.87 -2.62
N THR A 170 -24.93 -10.87 -3.23
CA THR A 170 -25.16 -11.52 -4.54
C THR A 170 -24.43 -10.85 -5.70
N ARG A 171 -24.05 -9.56 -5.59
CA ARG A 171 -23.27 -8.83 -6.60
C ARG A 171 -21.77 -8.78 -6.31
N TYR A 172 -21.37 -8.66 -5.04
CA TYR A 172 -19.98 -8.38 -4.63
C TYR A 172 -19.21 -9.60 -4.10
N ALA A 173 -19.87 -10.70 -3.72
CA ALA A 173 -19.23 -11.81 -3.01
C ALA A 173 -18.18 -12.62 -3.81
N LEU A 174 -17.95 -12.29 -5.08
CA LEU A 174 -16.97 -13.02 -5.90
C LEU A 174 -15.88 -12.14 -6.52
N ARG A 175 -15.99 -10.80 -6.56
CA ARG A 175 -15.07 -9.99 -7.40
C ARG A 175 -14.57 -8.65 -6.84
N GLU A 176 -15.19 -8.06 -5.81
CA GLU A 176 -14.96 -6.64 -5.49
C GLU A 176 -14.73 -6.36 -3.99
N CYS A 177 -14.27 -7.37 -3.23
CA CYS A 177 -13.76 -7.08 -1.90
C CYS A 177 -12.44 -6.32 -2.06
N PRO A 178 -12.20 -5.18 -1.38
CA PRO A 178 -10.96 -4.40 -1.53
C PRO A 178 -9.68 -5.16 -1.17
N LEU A 179 -9.81 -6.33 -0.55
CA LEU A 179 -8.73 -7.24 -0.18
C LEU A 179 -8.66 -8.51 -1.07
N HIS A 180 -9.38 -8.54 -2.21
CA HIS A 180 -9.34 -9.61 -3.21
C HIS A 180 -8.81 -9.06 -4.53
#